data_AF-A0A7S1MW99-F1
#
_entry.id   AF-A0A7S1MW99-F1
#
_cell.length_a   1.000
_cell.length_b   1.000
_cell.length_c   1.000
_cell.angle_alpha   90.00
_cell.angle_beta   90.00
_cell.angle_gamma   90.00
#
_symmetry.space_group_name_H-M   'P 1'
#
loop_
_entity.id
_entity.type
_entity.pdbx_description
1 polymer ?
#
loop_
_entity_poly.entity_id
_entity_poly.type
_entity_poly.pdbx_seq_one_letter_code
_entity_poly.pdbx_strand_id
1 'polypeptide(L)'
;GITCARELKEAGVSSVVVEAQGRIGGRVLNSLQSEDPRMREFSKLPMEIGAEFMHGSENNVLFEWMKKHGVKGKPKASTMSLKWPNYLYFGKEGRLVDEDGAEKDEDLQRMFKVFDMLGEMDPDLVPEESLLQYFARMGVPSRVLDMGDAIFANDYAAEACDVGIKETVQEQVTWNYGEDYLVLHNCTYSDILRDMAEGLDIRLKWRVREVAYSDAEKRVTVTSEGGEVLTGSRVIV
;
A
#
# COMPACT_ATOMS: atom_id res chain seq x y z
N GLY A 1 4.43 -0.97 -11.71
CA GLY A 1 5.80 -0.75 -12.22
C GLY A 1 6.60 -2.05 -12.34
N ILE A 2 7.41 -2.39 -11.33
CA ILE A 2 8.38 -3.50 -11.40
C ILE A 2 7.71 -4.85 -11.68
N THR A 3 6.65 -5.19 -10.96
CA THR A 3 5.90 -6.44 -11.17
C THR A 3 5.43 -6.60 -12.61
N CYS A 4 4.80 -5.57 -13.18
CA CYS A 4 4.36 -5.58 -14.56
C CYS A 4 5.51 -5.80 -15.55
N ALA A 5 6.63 -5.08 -15.38
CA ALA A 5 7.80 -5.25 -16.24
C ALA A 5 8.44 -6.64 -16.13
N ARG A 6 8.41 -7.24 -14.93
CA ARG A 6 8.83 -8.63 -14.71
C ARG A 6 7.93 -9.61 -15.47
N GLU A 7 6.62 -9.49 -15.34
CA GLU A 7 5.66 -10.34 -16.07
C GLU A 7 5.80 -10.20 -17.58
N LEU A 8 5.94 -8.96 -18.09
CA LEU A 8 6.20 -8.71 -19.50
C LEU A 8 7.49 -9.38 -19.98
N LYS A 9 8.57 -9.28 -19.20
CA LYS A 9 9.84 -9.94 -19.52
C LYS A 9 9.71 -11.46 -19.52
N GLU A 10 9.01 -12.04 -18.56
CA GLU A 10 8.75 -13.48 -18.51
C GLU A 10 7.91 -13.97 -19.69
N ALA A 11 7.00 -13.13 -20.19
CA ALA A 11 6.24 -13.36 -21.41
C ALA A 11 7.04 -13.09 -22.71
N GLY A 12 8.32 -12.69 -22.62
CA GLY A 12 9.16 -12.40 -23.79
C GLY A 12 8.86 -11.04 -24.46
N VAL A 13 8.12 -10.16 -23.79
CA VAL A 13 7.80 -8.82 -24.28
C VAL A 13 8.90 -7.84 -23.88
N SER A 14 9.46 -7.14 -24.86
CA SER A 14 10.43 -6.06 -24.61
C SER A 14 9.72 -4.87 -23.96
N SER A 15 10.24 -4.42 -22.83
CA SER A 15 9.74 -3.27 -22.10
C SER A 15 10.89 -2.48 -21.49
N VAL A 16 10.66 -1.18 -21.30
CA VAL A 16 11.54 -0.25 -20.58
C VAL A 16 10.74 0.37 -19.44
N VAL A 17 11.30 0.35 -18.24
CA VAL A 17 10.74 1.04 -17.08
C VAL A 17 11.44 2.38 -16.94
N VAL A 18 10.67 3.44 -16.77
CA VAL A 18 11.20 4.78 -16.48
C VAL A 18 10.77 5.21 -15.09
N GLU A 19 11.71 5.71 -14.30
CA GLU A 19 11.51 6.10 -12.90
C GLU A 19 12.05 7.52 -12.70
N ALA A 20 11.21 8.39 -12.15
CA ALA A 20 11.53 9.79 -11.93
C ALA A 20 12.65 9.96 -10.90
N GLN A 21 12.70 9.10 -9.89
CA GLN A 21 13.70 9.16 -8.82
C GLN A 21 15.02 8.50 -9.22
N GLY A 22 16.06 8.78 -8.43
CA GLY A 22 17.36 8.10 -8.52
C GLY A 22 17.37 6.68 -7.93
N ARG A 23 16.20 6.10 -7.65
CA ARG A 23 16.01 4.78 -7.04
C ARG A 23 14.69 4.17 -7.49
N ILE A 24 14.60 2.85 -7.44
CA ILE A 24 13.32 2.13 -7.57
C ILE A 24 12.56 2.09 -6.24
N GLY A 25 11.27 1.71 -6.30
CA GLY A 25 10.46 1.35 -5.13
C GLY A 25 9.34 2.33 -4.78
N GLY A 26 9.41 3.59 -5.22
CA GLY A 26 8.37 4.59 -4.94
C GLY A 26 8.10 4.72 -3.44
N ARG A 27 6.89 4.35 -2.99
CA ARG A 27 6.48 4.37 -1.57
C ARG A 27 7.17 3.31 -0.71
N VAL A 28 7.78 2.28 -1.30
CA VAL A 28 8.68 1.37 -0.58
C VAL A 28 10.03 2.06 -0.39
N LEU A 29 10.45 2.22 0.87
CA LEU A 29 11.69 2.92 1.23
C LEU A 29 12.27 2.32 2.51
N ASN A 30 13.55 1.94 2.47
CA ASN A 30 14.23 1.28 3.59
C ASN A 30 15.49 2.04 4.10
N SER A 31 15.70 3.28 3.65
CA SER A 31 16.86 4.09 4.06
C SER A 31 16.57 5.58 3.88
N LEU A 32 17.08 6.41 4.80
CA LEU A 32 17.02 7.86 4.67
C LEU A 32 18.33 8.37 4.05
N GLN A 33 18.22 9.20 3.03
CA GLN A 33 19.35 9.98 2.56
C GLN A 33 19.46 11.23 3.43
N SER A 34 20.49 11.30 4.28
CA SER A 34 20.72 12.43 5.18
C SER A 34 22.18 12.86 5.22
N GLU A 35 22.39 14.17 5.28
CA GLU A 35 23.71 14.76 5.50
C GLU A 35 24.18 14.67 6.96
N ASP A 36 23.26 14.42 7.92
CA ASP A 36 23.63 14.17 9.32
C ASP A 36 24.27 12.78 9.46
N PRO A 37 25.55 12.67 9.91
CA PRO A 37 26.22 11.39 10.11
C PRO A 37 25.47 10.41 11.03
N ARG A 38 24.76 10.91 12.05
CA ARG A 38 23.98 10.08 12.97
C ARG A 38 22.77 9.47 12.27
N MET A 39 22.10 10.26 11.42
CA MET A 39 20.99 9.76 10.61
C MET A 39 21.46 8.74 9.57
N ARG A 40 22.66 8.92 8.98
CA ARG A 40 23.27 7.89 8.11
C ARG A 40 23.56 6.60 8.85
N GLU A 41 24.09 6.69 10.07
CA GLU A 41 24.36 5.51 10.88
C GLU A 41 23.06 4.78 11.26
N PHE A 42 22.05 5.53 11.71
CA PHE A 42 20.72 4.99 12.01
C PHE A 42 20.07 4.31 10.79
N SER A 43 20.24 4.91 9.60
CA SER A 43 19.70 4.36 8.34
C SER A 43 20.38 3.07 7.86
N LYS A 44 21.44 2.60 8.54
CA LYS A 44 22.02 1.27 8.28
C LYS A 44 21.24 0.14 8.94
N LEU A 45 20.37 0.46 9.90
CA LEU A 45 19.47 -0.52 10.47
C LEU A 45 18.44 -0.94 9.41
N PRO A 46 18.07 -2.23 9.34
CA PRO A 46 17.05 -2.69 8.40
C PRO A 46 15.68 -2.19 8.87
N MET A 47 15.32 -0.99 8.43
CA MET A 47 14.10 -0.31 8.87
C MET A 47 13.28 0.08 7.63
N GLU A 48 11.98 -0.18 7.68
CA GLU A 48 11.07 0.34 6.67
C GLU A 48 10.66 1.76 7.07
N ILE A 49 10.87 2.71 6.17
CA ILE A 49 10.42 4.10 6.28
C ILE A 49 9.09 4.29 5.52
N GLY A 50 8.84 3.43 4.53
CA GLY A 50 7.59 3.34 3.80
C GLY A 50 6.62 2.34 4.43
N ALA A 51 6.09 1.43 3.62
CA ALA A 51 5.25 0.34 4.09
C ALA A 51 6.02 -0.61 5.02
N GLU A 52 5.45 -0.94 6.17
CA GLU A 52 6.07 -1.81 7.18
C GLU A 52 5.47 -3.23 7.20
N PHE A 53 4.19 -3.37 6.87
CA PHE A 53 3.47 -4.65 6.88
C PHE A 53 2.73 -4.90 5.56
N MET A 54 2.40 -6.16 5.33
CA MET A 54 1.51 -6.62 4.27
C MET A 54 0.33 -7.35 4.91
N HIS A 55 -0.87 -7.12 4.37
CA HIS A 55 -2.04 -7.89 4.74
C HIS A 55 -2.02 -9.25 4.02
N GLY A 56 -2.10 -10.28 4.85
CA GLY A 56 -2.15 -11.69 4.52
C GLY A 56 -1.17 -12.18 3.44
N SER A 57 -1.36 -13.44 3.08
CA SER A 57 -0.54 -14.12 2.07
C SER A 57 -1.31 -14.42 0.79
N GLU A 58 -2.61 -14.17 0.79
CA GLU A 58 -3.51 -14.50 -0.31
C GLU A 58 -3.37 -13.45 -1.40
N ASN A 59 -3.28 -13.88 -2.66
CA ASN A 59 -3.15 -12.99 -3.81
C ASN A 59 -2.03 -11.94 -3.71
N ASN A 60 -1.03 -12.17 -2.84
CA ASN A 60 0.02 -11.20 -2.53
C ASN A 60 1.29 -11.52 -3.34
N VAL A 61 1.57 -10.66 -4.33
CA VAL A 61 2.70 -10.87 -5.26
C VAL A 61 4.07 -10.89 -4.59
N LEU A 62 4.25 -10.14 -3.50
CA LEU A 62 5.52 -10.08 -2.78
C LEU A 62 5.74 -11.35 -1.98
N PHE A 63 4.68 -11.83 -1.31
CA PHE A 63 4.71 -13.09 -0.58
C PHE A 63 5.00 -14.27 -1.51
N GLU A 64 4.28 -14.36 -2.64
CA GLU A 64 4.48 -15.42 -3.63
C GLU A 64 5.87 -15.35 -4.28
N TRP A 65 6.40 -14.15 -4.54
CA TRP A 65 7.77 -14.00 -5.02
C TRP A 65 8.79 -14.56 -4.02
N MET A 66 8.71 -14.15 -2.75
CA MET A 66 9.62 -14.64 -1.71
C MET A 66 9.55 -16.16 -1.56
N LYS A 67 8.35 -16.73 -1.59
CA LYS A 67 8.15 -18.18 -1.47
C LYS A 67 8.75 -18.94 -2.65
N LYS A 68 8.60 -18.42 -3.87
CA LYS A 68 9.06 -19.08 -5.11
C LYS A 68 10.55 -18.88 -5.38
N HIS A 69 11.09 -17.70 -5.10
CA HIS A 69 12.44 -17.31 -5.51
C HIS A 69 13.42 -17.12 -4.34
N GLY A 70 12.90 -17.00 -3.11
CA GLY A 70 13.66 -16.49 -1.99
C GLY A 70 14.01 -15.01 -2.16
N VAL A 71 14.91 -14.53 -1.32
CA VAL A 71 15.51 -13.18 -1.44
C VAL A 71 17.02 -13.35 -1.58
N LYS A 72 17.58 -12.80 -2.66
CA LYS A 72 18.97 -12.97 -3.06
C LYS A 72 19.91 -12.42 -1.99
N GLY A 73 20.87 -13.24 -1.58
CA GLY A 73 21.80 -12.88 -0.51
C GLY A 73 21.18 -12.80 0.89
N LYS A 74 19.90 -13.17 1.05
CA LYS A 74 19.16 -13.16 2.32
C LYS A 74 18.53 -14.55 2.60
N PRO A 75 19.34 -15.60 2.84
CA PRO A 75 18.84 -16.98 3.00
C PRO A 75 17.94 -17.20 4.23
N LYS A 76 17.90 -16.24 5.16
CA LYS A 76 17.04 -16.26 6.36
C LYS A 76 15.81 -15.36 6.22
N ALA A 77 15.56 -14.81 5.04
CA ALA A 77 14.39 -13.99 4.77
C ALA A 77 13.12 -14.78 5.04
N SER A 78 12.20 -14.20 5.81
CA SER A 78 10.91 -14.80 6.14
C SER A 78 9.89 -13.71 6.45
N THR A 79 8.65 -14.09 6.72
CA THR A 79 7.64 -13.24 7.33
C THR A 79 7.46 -13.60 8.81
N MET A 80 6.98 -12.64 9.59
CA MET A 80 6.45 -12.86 10.94
C MET A 80 5.03 -12.29 10.98
N SER A 81 4.09 -13.02 11.57
CA SER A 81 2.76 -12.48 11.83
C SER A 81 2.77 -11.72 13.16
N LEU A 82 2.25 -10.50 13.16
CA LEU A 82 2.02 -9.69 14.35
C LEU A 82 0.52 -9.60 14.63
N LYS A 83 0.18 -9.45 15.91
CA LYS A 83 -1.19 -9.11 16.30
C LYS A 83 -1.42 -7.61 16.16
N TRP A 84 -2.60 -7.23 15.68
CA TRP A 84 -3.07 -5.86 15.61
C TRP A 84 -4.61 -5.81 15.80
N PRO A 85 -5.17 -4.80 16.48
CA PRO A 85 -4.49 -3.79 17.30
C PRO A 85 -4.17 -4.34 18.69
N ASN A 86 -3.06 -3.89 19.29
CA ASN A 86 -2.70 -4.36 20.64
C ASN A 86 -3.47 -3.60 21.75
N TYR A 87 -3.72 -2.30 21.54
CA TYR A 87 -4.44 -1.45 22.48
C TYR A 87 -5.18 -0.33 21.76
N LEU A 88 -6.30 0.12 22.34
CA LEU A 88 -7.04 1.30 21.90
C LEU A 88 -7.12 2.31 23.05
N TYR A 89 -6.85 3.58 22.77
CA TYR A 89 -6.90 4.66 23.76
C TYR A 89 -8.09 5.59 23.54
N PHE A 90 -9.09 5.52 24.43
CA PHE A 90 -10.25 6.41 24.43
C PHE A 90 -9.85 7.75 25.04
N GLY A 91 -9.40 8.69 24.20
CA GLY A 91 -8.87 9.99 24.65
C GLY A 91 -9.80 10.78 25.55
N LYS A 92 -11.10 10.84 25.23
CA LYS A 92 -12.12 11.52 26.05
C LYS A 92 -12.37 10.85 27.41
N GLU A 93 -12.10 9.55 27.52
CA GLU A 93 -12.28 8.77 28.75
C GLU A 93 -10.99 8.64 29.55
N GLY A 94 -9.84 8.98 28.96
CA GLY A 94 -8.52 8.74 29.53
C GLY A 94 -8.23 7.25 29.74
N ARG A 95 -8.84 6.37 28.94
CA ARG A 95 -8.87 4.92 29.17
C ARG A 95 -8.16 4.16 28.05
N LEU A 96 -7.19 3.32 28.42
CA LEU A 96 -6.55 2.36 27.53
C LEU A 96 -7.26 1.01 27.68
N VAL A 97 -7.59 0.37 26.56
CA VAL A 97 -8.13 -1.00 26.52
C VAL A 97 -7.23 -1.89 25.68
N ASP A 98 -7.13 -3.15 26.06
CA ASP A 98 -6.52 -4.22 25.26
C ASP A 98 -7.57 -4.90 24.35
N GLU A 99 -7.15 -5.93 23.63
CA GLU A 99 -7.96 -6.78 22.75
C GLU A 99 -9.24 -7.28 23.45
N ASP A 100 -9.10 -7.94 24.60
CA ASP A 100 -10.21 -8.44 25.42
C ASP A 100 -11.19 -7.35 25.86
N GLY A 101 -10.69 -6.14 26.15
CA GLY A 101 -11.51 -4.99 26.51
C GLY A 101 -12.25 -4.41 25.31
N ALA A 102 -11.61 -4.38 24.14
CA ALA A 102 -12.20 -3.91 22.89
C ALA A 102 -13.33 -4.83 22.40
N GLU A 103 -13.16 -6.16 22.53
CA GLU A 103 -14.19 -7.14 22.17
C GLU A 103 -15.47 -7.04 23.02
N LYS A 104 -15.34 -6.60 24.28
CA LYS A 104 -16.47 -6.46 25.21
C LYS A 104 -17.13 -5.09 25.16
N ASP A 105 -16.55 -4.12 24.44
CA ASP A 105 -17.07 -2.75 24.34
C ASP A 105 -18.17 -2.67 23.26
N GLU A 106 -19.43 -2.62 23.69
CA GLU A 106 -20.60 -2.72 22.81
C GLU A 106 -20.66 -1.62 21.74
N ASP A 107 -20.26 -0.39 22.06
CA ASP A 107 -20.29 0.70 21.08
C ASP A 107 -19.20 0.52 20.02
N LEU A 108 -18.02 0.03 20.44
CA LEU A 108 -16.92 -0.26 19.53
C LEU A 108 -17.29 -1.41 18.58
N GLN A 109 -17.87 -2.49 19.13
CA GLN A 109 -18.36 -3.61 18.31
C GLN A 109 -19.46 -3.17 17.35
N ARG A 110 -20.33 -2.25 17.77
CA ARG A 110 -21.33 -1.65 16.86
C ARG A 110 -20.67 -0.86 15.73
N MET A 111 -19.63 -0.08 16.01
CA MET A 111 -18.89 0.66 14.98
C MET A 111 -18.25 -0.28 13.96
N PHE A 112 -17.53 -1.31 14.41
CA PHE A 112 -16.94 -2.31 13.51
C PHE A 112 -18.01 -3.00 12.67
N LYS A 113 -19.10 -3.47 13.29
CA LYS A 113 -20.20 -4.08 12.54
C LYS A 113 -20.79 -3.15 11.47
N VAL A 114 -20.94 -1.85 11.77
CA VAL A 114 -21.44 -0.87 10.79
C VAL A 114 -20.44 -0.71 9.63
N PHE A 115 -19.15 -0.76 9.92
CA PHE A 115 -18.10 -0.73 8.90
C PHE A 115 -18.12 -2.00 8.04
N ASP A 116 -18.20 -3.19 8.65
CA ASP A 116 -18.24 -4.48 7.95
C ASP A 116 -19.40 -4.58 6.95
N MET A 117 -20.54 -3.94 7.25
CA MET A 117 -21.69 -3.87 6.33
C MET A 117 -21.35 -3.23 4.98
N LEU A 118 -20.30 -2.41 4.89
CA LEU A 118 -19.83 -1.84 3.62
C LEU A 118 -19.39 -2.93 2.65
N GLY A 119 -18.85 -4.06 3.14
CA GLY A 119 -18.45 -5.21 2.32
C GLY A 119 -19.62 -6.00 1.71
N GLU A 120 -20.85 -5.69 2.10
CA GLU A 120 -22.08 -6.29 1.54
C GLU A 120 -22.79 -5.36 0.53
N MET A 121 -22.29 -4.14 0.35
CA MET A 121 -22.92 -3.13 -0.50
C MET A 121 -22.48 -3.25 -1.96
N ASP A 122 -23.32 -2.75 -2.87
CA ASP A 122 -22.95 -2.57 -4.28
C ASP A 122 -22.28 -1.19 -4.46
N PRO A 123 -20.99 -1.12 -4.86
CA PRO A 123 -20.27 0.14 -5.02
C PRO A 123 -20.86 1.08 -6.08
N ASP A 124 -21.67 0.56 -7.00
CA ASP A 124 -22.35 1.38 -8.01
C ASP A 124 -23.67 1.99 -7.50
N LEU A 125 -24.16 1.56 -6.34
CA LEU A 125 -25.45 1.96 -5.77
C LEU A 125 -25.33 2.73 -4.44
N VAL A 126 -24.10 2.98 -3.96
CA VAL A 126 -23.90 3.71 -2.71
C VAL A 126 -24.05 5.23 -2.89
N PRO A 127 -24.60 5.93 -1.88
CA PRO A 127 -24.71 7.39 -1.94
C PRO A 127 -23.34 8.07 -1.87
N GLU A 128 -23.27 9.28 -2.43
CA GLU A 128 -22.12 10.17 -2.28
C GLU A 128 -22.12 10.77 -0.86
N GLU A 129 -21.47 10.09 0.07
CA GLU A 129 -21.26 10.54 1.44
C GLU A 129 -19.87 10.12 1.95
N SER A 130 -19.39 10.80 2.97
CA SER A 130 -18.16 10.40 3.65
C SER A 130 -18.39 9.27 4.67
N LEU A 131 -17.33 8.58 5.06
CA LEU A 131 -17.36 7.53 6.07
C LEU A 131 -17.93 8.04 7.40
N LEU A 132 -17.62 9.28 7.78
CA LEU A 132 -18.20 9.92 8.96
C LEU A 132 -19.71 10.15 8.83
N GLN A 133 -20.19 10.60 7.66
CA GLN A 133 -21.61 10.78 7.40
C GLN A 133 -22.35 9.44 7.45
N TYR A 134 -21.75 8.39 6.90
CA TYR A 134 -22.25 7.02 6.98
C TYR A 134 -22.37 6.53 8.43
N PHE A 135 -21.32 6.68 9.24
CA PHE A 135 -21.38 6.33 10.66
C PHE A 135 -22.45 7.08 11.42
N ALA A 136 -22.60 8.39 11.17
CA ALA A 136 -23.66 9.17 11.78
C ALA A 136 -25.05 8.68 11.35
N ARG A 137 -25.25 8.40 10.06
CA ARG A 137 -26.50 7.89 9.48
C ARG A 137 -26.89 6.52 10.03
N MET A 138 -25.92 5.65 10.24
CA MET A 138 -26.10 4.31 10.82
C MET A 138 -26.22 4.32 12.35
N GLY A 139 -26.11 5.51 12.96
CA GLY A 139 -26.27 5.72 14.39
C GLY A 139 -25.12 5.11 15.21
N VAL A 140 -23.88 5.19 14.69
CA VAL A 140 -22.69 4.88 15.48
C VAL A 140 -22.61 5.87 16.65
N PRO A 141 -22.45 5.39 17.90
CA PRO A 141 -22.41 6.27 19.07
C PRO A 141 -21.27 7.29 18.98
N SER A 142 -21.55 8.55 19.33
CA SER A 142 -20.56 9.63 19.30
C SER A 142 -19.34 9.38 20.19
N ARG A 143 -19.47 8.49 21.17
CA ARG A 143 -18.37 8.06 22.06
C ARG A 143 -17.23 7.42 21.30
N VAL A 144 -17.53 6.67 20.23
CA VAL A 144 -16.55 5.89 19.47
C VAL A 144 -16.21 6.50 18.12
N LEU A 145 -16.82 7.62 17.72
CA LEU A 145 -16.52 8.25 16.44
C LEU A 145 -15.07 8.72 16.32
N ASP A 146 -14.50 9.32 17.38
CA ASP A 146 -13.07 9.70 17.38
C ASP A 146 -12.15 8.46 17.26
N MET A 147 -12.59 7.32 17.83
CA MET A 147 -11.86 6.07 17.73
C MET A 147 -11.93 5.52 16.30
N GLY A 148 -13.13 5.55 15.69
CA GLY A 148 -13.32 5.18 14.29
C GLY A 148 -12.45 6.04 13.38
N ASP A 149 -12.48 7.36 13.57
CA ASP A 149 -11.63 8.28 12.82
C ASP A 149 -10.14 7.91 12.97
N ALA A 150 -9.65 7.64 14.17
CA ALA A 150 -8.26 7.24 14.39
C ALA A 150 -7.89 5.89 13.73
N ILE A 151 -8.79 4.90 13.78
CA ILE A 151 -8.58 3.58 13.15
C ILE A 151 -8.56 3.74 11.62
N PHE A 152 -9.59 4.32 11.04
CA PHE A 152 -9.70 4.39 9.58
C PHE A 152 -8.77 5.44 8.97
N ALA A 153 -8.34 6.46 9.73
CA ALA A 153 -7.25 7.33 9.30
C ALA A 153 -5.90 6.60 9.28
N ASN A 154 -5.71 5.56 10.10
CA ASN A 154 -4.54 4.70 10.00
C ASN A 154 -4.54 3.90 8.68
N ASP A 155 -5.70 3.40 8.27
CA ASP A 155 -5.87 2.59 7.07
C ASP A 155 -5.81 3.44 5.78
N TYR A 156 -6.56 4.54 5.75
CA TYR A 156 -6.76 5.35 4.54
C TYR A 156 -5.86 6.59 4.46
N ALA A 157 -5.11 6.91 5.52
CA ALA A 157 -4.28 8.10 5.63
C ALA A 157 -5.06 9.42 5.39
N ALA A 158 -6.33 9.46 5.79
CA ALA A 158 -7.25 10.58 5.68
C ALA A 158 -8.27 10.59 6.81
N GLU A 159 -8.82 11.76 7.15
CA GLU A 159 -9.90 11.87 8.12
C GLU A 159 -11.18 11.21 7.58
N ALA A 160 -12.00 10.62 8.45
CA ALA A 160 -13.24 9.93 8.04
C ALA A 160 -14.25 10.87 7.34
N CYS A 161 -14.11 12.19 7.50
CA CYS A 161 -14.90 13.18 6.78
C CYS A 161 -14.46 13.39 5.32
N ASP A 162 -13.21 13.00 4.98
CA ASP A 162 -12.60 13.11 3.65
C ASP A 162 -12.57 11.76 2.90
N VAL A 163 -12.79 10.64 3.59
CA VAL A 163 -12.92 9.31 2.98
C VAL A 163 -14.33 9.11 2.47
N GLY A 164 -14.50 8.89 1.16
CA GLY A 164 -15.78 8.57 0.53
C GLY A 164 -16.17 7.11 0.75
N ILE A 165 -17.46 6.84 1.02
CA ILE A 165 -17.90 5.44 1.23
C ILE A 165 -17.85 4.60 -0.04
N LYS A 166 -17.85 5.23 -1.22
CA LYS A 166 -17.76 4.52 -2.49
C LYS A 166 -16.44 3.79 -2.63
N GLU A 167 -15.34 4.49 -2.35
CA GLU A 167 -13.99 3.93 -2.37
C GLU A 167 -13.83 2.87 -1.28
N THR A 168 -14.36 3.11 -0.09
CA THR A 168 -14.35 2.14 1.02
C THR A 168 -15.12 0.87 0.66
N VAL A 169 -16.34 0.96 0.12
CA VAL A 169 -17.11 -0.21 -0.33
C VAL A 169 -16.35 -0.96 -1.42
N GLN A 170 -15.81 -0.24 -2.42
CA GLN A 170 -15.04 -0.85 -3.49
C GLN A 170 -13.82 -1.63 -2.96
N GLU A 171 -13.14 -1.10 -1.96
CA GLU A 171 -12.03 -1.75 -1.27
C GLU A 171 -12.49 -3.00 -0.51
N GLN A 172 -13.50 -2.86 0.36
CA GLN A 172 -14.05 -3.97 1.15
C GLN A 172 -14.57 -5.14 0.31
N VAL A 173 -15.33 -4.87 -0.77
CA VAL A 173 -15.90 -5.94 -1.62
C VAL A 173 -14.84 -6.65 -2.48
N THR A 174 -13.69 -6.01 -2.72
CA THR A 174 -12.60 -6.60 -3.51
C THR A 174 -11.45 -7.13 -2.66
N TRP A 175 -11.54 -6.96 -1.33
CA TRP A 175 -10.54 -7.44 -0.40
C TRP A 175 -10.38 -8.96 -0.49
N ASN A 176 -9.17 -9.42 -0.81
CA ASN A 176 -8.87 -10.83 -1.02
C ASN A 176 -7.44 -11.21 -0.60
N TYR A 177 -6.87 -10.43 0.32
CA TYR A 177 -5.47 -10.57 0.74
C TYR A 177 -5.30 -11.34 2.05
N GLY A 178 -6.36 -11.44 2.86
CA GLY A 178 -6.38 -12.06 4.18
C GLY A 178 -6.09 -11.06 5.31
N GLU A 179 -6.36 -11.47 6.54
CA GLU A 179 -6.35 -10.59 7.73
C GLU A 179 -5.04 -10.57 8.52
N ASP A 180 -4.06 -11.41 8.15
CA ASP A 180 -2.80 -11.48 8.88
C ASP A 180 -1.96 -10.22 8.66
N TYR A 181 -1.38 -9.67 9.73
CA TYR A 181 -0.40 -8.58 9.63
C TYR A 181 1.00 -9.17 9.53
N LEU A 182 1.49 -9.36 8.30
CA LEU A 182 2.80 -9.93 8.05
C LEU A 182 3.86 -8.83 7.94
N VAL A 183 4.91 -8.95 8.74
CA VAL A 183 6.13 -8.11 8.63
C VAL A 183 7.29 -8.92 8.07
N LEU A 184 8.16 -8.26 7.32
CA LEU A 184 9.36 -8.89 6.79
C LEU A 184 10.42 -9.08 7.89
N HIS A 185 11.07 -10.23 7.88
CA HIS A 185 12.14 -10.58 8.81
C HIS A 185 13.39 -10.98 8.03
N ASN A 186 14.56 -10.49 8.47
CA ASN A 186 15.87 -10.65 7.82
C ASN A 186 15.96 -10.14 6.36
N CYS A 187 15.00 -9.35 5.90
CA CYS A 187 14.99 -8.66 4.61
C CYS A 187 14.11 -7.41 4.68
N THR A 188 14.15 -6.60 3.62
CA THR A 188 13.30 -5.43 3.42
C THR A 188 12.49 -5.57 2.13
N TYR A 189 11.41 -4.81 1.99
CA TYR A 189 10.65 -4.73 0.74
C TYR A 189 11.54 -4.29 -0.42
N SER A 190 12.48 -3.38 -0.14
CA SER A 190 13.48 -2.94 -1.11
C SER A 190 14.41 -4.06 -1.57
N ASP A 191 14.72 -5.06 -0.73
CA ASP A 191 15.50 -6.24 -1.15
C ASP A 191 14.71 -7.05 -2.19
N ILE A 192 13.44 -7.34 -1.90
CA ILE A 192 12.55 -8.08 -2.82
C ILE A 192 12.41 -7.35 -4.15
N LEU A 193 12.16 -6.03 -4.12
CA LEU A 193 12.02 -5.23 -5.34
C LEU A 193 13.32 -5.17 -6.16
N ARG A 194 14.49 -5.15 -5.51
CA ARG A 194 15.79 -5.22 -6.21
C ARG A 194 15.94 -6.56 -6.94
N ASP A 195 15.56 -7.66 -6.31
CA ASP A 195 15.60 -8.98 -6.94
C ASP A 195 14.62 -9.06 -8.11
N MET A 196 13.38 -8.59 -7.92
CA MET A 196 12.38 -8.52 -8.99
C MET A 196 12.83 -7.61 -10.14
N ALA A 197 13.66 -6.61 -9.89
CA ALA A 197 14.20 -5.71 -10.89
C ALA A 197 15.38 -6.29 -11.70
N GLU A 198 15.95 -7.43 -11.28
CA GLU A 198 17.20 -7.92 -11.88
C GLU A 198 17.08 -8.23 -13.38
N GLY A 199 17.87 -7.51 -14.19
CA GLY A 199 17.87 -7.63 -15.63
C GLY A 199 16.68 -7.01 -16.35
N LEU A 200 15.84 -6.22 -15.68
CA LEU A 200 14.91 -5.31 -16.36
C LEU A 200 15.68 -4.10 -16.91
N ASP A 201 15.24 -3.54 -18.04
CA ASP A 201 15.73 -2.24 -18.54
C ASP A 201 15.03 -1.13 -17.75
N ILE A 202 15.73 -0.56 -16.77
CA ILE A 202 15.21 0.49 -15.89
C ILE A 202 16.05 1.76 -16.04
N ARG A 203 15.40 2.85 -16.42
CA ARG A 203 16.00 4.19 -16.52
C ARG A 203 15.59 5.04 -15.32
N LEU A 204 16.53 5.25 -14.41
CA LEU A 204 16.37 6.13 -13.26
C LEU A 204 16.59 7.59 -13.63
N LYS A 205 16.06 8.51 -12.82
CA LYS A 205 16.09 9.96 -13.09
C LYS A 205 15.48 10.33 -14.44
N TRP A 206 14.57 9.50 -14.94
CA TRP A 206 13.89 9.68 -16.21
C TRP A 206 12.47 10.12 -15.93
N ARG A 207 12.30 11.41 -15.59
CA ARG A 207 10.99 11.95 -15.26
C ARG A 207 10.19 12.17 -16.53
N VAL A 208 9.06 11.47 -16.65
CA VAL A 208 8.11 11.67 -17.74
C VAL A 208 7.50 13.07 -17.66
N ARG A 209 7.54 13.81 -18.76
CA ARG A 209 6.85 15.08 -18.95
C ARG A 209 5.57 14.93 -19.76
N GLU A 210 5.59 14.07 -20.77
CA GLU A 210 4.51 13.94 -21.73
C GLU A 210 4.37 12.50 -22.23
N VAL A 211 3.12 12.08 -22.43
CA VAL A 211 2.74 10.85 -23.11
C VAL A 211 1.82 11.21 -24.27
N ALA A 212 2.30 11.01 -25.50
CA ALA A 212 1.57 11.33 -26.72
C ALA A 212 1.15 10.04 -27.44
N TYR A 213 -0.14 9.91 -27.72
CA TYR A 213 -0.72 8.79 -28.45
C TYR A 213 -0.93 9.16 -29.91
N SER A 214 -0.52 8.28 -30.83
CA SER A 214 -0.80 8.42 -32.25
C SER A 214 -1.59 7.21 -32.75
N ASP A 215 -2.88 7.42 -33.00
CA ASP A 215 -3.77 6.39 -33.55
C ASP A 215 -3.37 6.01 -34.99
N ALA A 216 -2.95 7.00 -35.78
CA ALA A 216 -2.50 6.79 -37.16
C ALA A 216 -1.27 5.88 -37.22
N GLU A 217 -0.34 6.03 -36.27
CA GLU A 217 0.90 5.24 -36.23
C GLU A 217 0.80 4.01 -35.32
N LYS A 218 -0.29 3.87 -34.55
CA LYS A 218 -0.45 2.87 -33.48
C LYS A 218 0.75 2.85 -32.52
N ARG A 219 1.27 4.04 -32.21
CA ARG A 219 2.44 4.25 -31.37
C ARG A 219 2.15 5.19 -30.22
N VAL A 220 2.91 5.02 -29.15
CA VAL A 220 2.98 5.93 -28.01
C VAL A 220 4.39 6.48 -27.95
N THR A 221 4.48 7.80 -27.81
CA THR A 221 5.74 8.52 -27.58
C THR A 221 5.74 9.04 -26.16
N VAL A 222 6.80 8.76 -25.41
CA VAL A 222 7.00 9.25 -24.05
C VAL A 222 8.21 10.18 -24.07
N THR A 223 8.05 11.39 -23.53
CA THR A 223 9.10 12.41 -23.51
C THR A 223 9.49 12.74 -22.08
N SER A 224 10.79 12.77 -21.77
CA SER A 224 11.30 13.17 -20.45
C SER A 224 11.34 14.68 -20.27
N GLU A 225 11.47 15.16 -19.03
CA GLU A 225 11.76 16.57 -18.74
C GLU A 225 13.04 17.05 -19.42
N GLY A 226 14.04 16.18 -19.57
CA GLY A 226 15.32 16.46 -20.26
C GLY A 226 15.24 16.45 -21.79
N GLY A 227 14.06 16.14 -22.36
CA GLY A 227 13.85 16.07 -23.81
C GLY A 227 14.25 14.75 -24.48
N GLU A 228 14.61 13.73 -23.69
CA GLU A 228 14.81 12.38 -24.23
C GLU A 228 13.46 11.77 -24.62
N VAL A 229 13.47 10.93 -25.65
CA VAL A 229 12.25 10.36 -26.23
C VAL A 229 12.33 8.83 -26.26
N LEU A 230 11.26 8.18 -25.82
CA LEU A 230 11.00 6.76 -25.97
C LEU A 230 9.76 6.55 -26.83
N THR A 231 9.77 5.50 -27.65
CA THR A 231 8.62 5.10 -28.46
C THR A 231 8.28 3.65 -28.19
N GLY A 232 6.98 3.35 -28.05
CA GLY A 232 6.47 2.00 -27.85
C GLY A 232 5.11 1.80 -28.50
N SER A 233 4.60 0.58 -28.45
CA SER A 233 3.22 0.28 -28.89
C SER A 233 2.20 0.60 -27.82
N ARG A 234 2.60 0.60 -26.54
CA ARG A 234 1.76 0.82 -25.35
C ARG A 234 2.58 1.50 -24.26
N VAL A 235 1.88 2.12 -23.31
CA VAL A 235 2.42 2.64 -22.05
C VAL A 235 1.53 2.13 -20.93
N ILE A 236 2.16 1.83 -19.79
CA ILE A 236 1.48 1.45 -18.55
C ILE A 236 1.96 2.45 -17.50
N VAL A 237 1.02 3.11 -16.83
CA VAL A 237 1.27 4.09 -15.77
C VAL A 237 0.86 3.46 -14.45
#